data_AF-R1DQF7-F1
#
_entry.id   AF-R1DQF7-F1
#
_cell.length_a   1.000
_cell.length_b   1.000
_cell.length_c   1.000
_cell.angle_alpha   90.00
_cell.angle_beta   90.00
_cell.angle_gamma   90.00
#
_symmetry.space_group_name_H-M   'P 1'
#
loop_
_entity.id
_entity.type
_entity.pdbx_description
1 polymer ?
#
loop_
_entity_poly.entity_id
_entity_poly.type
_entity_poly.pdbx_seq_one_letter_code
_entity_poly.pdbx_strand_id
1 'polypeptide(L)'
;MARNEEKAQAMLNRFVVAKRDANRVDMTKRPYLASECEDVSHCEVYRGQILKELSKKVSLIQNEGLDEHRVRDLNDAINKLIREKGHWERQIKKLGG
;
A
#
# COMPACT_ATOMS: atom_id res chain seq x y z
N MET A 1 -3.90 -5.40 35.77
CA MET A 1 -3.72 -5.94 34.41
C MET A 1 -3.09 -4.86 33.55
N ALA A 2 -1.90 -5.08 32.96
CA ALA A 2 -1.24 -4.11 32.10
C ALA A 2 -2.08 -3.82 30.83
N ARG A 3 -2.05 -2.57 30.34
CA ARG A 3 -2.79 -2.14 29.14
C ARG A 3 -2.28 -2.88 27.89
N ASN A 4 -3.13 -3.02 26.87
CA ASN A 4 -2.78 -3.79 25.66
C ASN A 4 -1.53 -3.22 24.95
N GLU A 5 -1.34 -1.91 24.99
CA GLU A 5 -0.14 -1.23 24.49
C GLU A 5 1.12 -1.64 25.27
N GLU A 6 1.06 -1.71 26.60
CA GLU A 6 2.21 -2.13 27.43
C GLU A 6 2.58 -3.60 27.17
N LYS A 7 1.57 -4.46 26.97
CA LYS A 7 1.80 -5.85 26.56
C LYS A 7 2.44 -5.91 25.17
N ALA A 8 1.97 -5.12 24.19
CA ALA A 8 2.55 -5.08 22.85
C ALA A 8 4.00 -4.58 22.86
N GLN A 9 4.36 -3.67 23.78
CA GLN A 9 5.71 -3.11 23.91
C GLN A 9 6.67 -3.96 24.75
N ALA A 10 6.21 -5.03 25.40
CA ALA A 10 7.07 -5.93 26.16
C ALA A 10 8.19 -6.52 25.27
N MET A 11 9.41 -6.63 25.81
CA MET A 11 10.59 -7.11 25.06
C MET A 11 10.36 -8.45 24.36
N LEU A 12 9.65 -9.38 25.02
CA LEU A 12 9.35 -10.70 24.45
C LEU A 12 8.45 -10.58 23.22
N ASN A 13 7.44 -9.71 23.25
CA ASN A 13 6.53 -9.53 22.12
C ASN A 13 7.24 -8.84 20.94
N ARG A 14 8.07 -7.83 21.20
CA ARG A 14 8.94 -7.24 20.18
C ARG A 14 9.88 -8.26 19.54
N PHE A 15 10.48 -9.15 20.34
CA PHE A 15 11.37 -10.21 19.84
C PHE A 15 10.63 -11.24 18.97
N VAL A 16 9.43 -11.67 19.37
CA VAL A 16 8.61 -12.60 18.58
C VAL A 16 8.18 -11.98 17.24
N VAL A 17 7.81 -10.70 17.24
CA VAL A 17 7.50 -9.95 16.01
C VAL A 17 8.74 -9.85 15.11
N ALA A 18 9.87 -9.41 15.66
CA ALA A 18 11.12 -9.30 14.91
C ALA A 18 11.58 -10.65 14.31
N LYS A 19 11.45 -11.76 15.05
CA LYS A 19 11.76 -13.10 14.54
C LYS A 19 10.81 -13.56 13.43
N ARG A 20 9.52 -13.19 13.51
CA ARG A 20 8.54 -13.48 12.45
C ARG A 20 8.82 -12.66 11.19
N ASP A 21 9.23 -11.42 11.35
CA ASP A 21 9.48 -10.51 10.24
C ASP A 21 10.86 -10.70 9.60
N ALA A 22 11.83 -11.29 10.33
CA ALA A 22 13.19 -11.56 9.81
C ALA A 22 13.22 -12.42 8.54
N ASN A 23 12.23 -13.28 8.32
CA ASN A 23 12.12 -14.14 7.14
C ASN A 23 11.08 -13.66 6.11
N ARG A 24 10.43 -12.52 6.36
CA ARG A 24 9.46 -11.96 5.41
C ARG A 24 10.16 -11.09 4.38
N VAL A 25 9.82 -11.32 3.11
CA VAL A 25 10.15 -10.37 2.05
C VAL A 25 9.44 -9.06 2.37
N ASP A 26 10.21 -7.97 2.44
CA ASP A 26 9.65 -6.64 2.69
C ASP A 26 8.87 -6.16 1.46
N MET A 27 7.57 -6.46 1.46
CA MET A 27 6.64 -6.04 0.42
C MET A 27 6.06 -4.65 0.69
N THR A 28 6.58 -3.90 1.68
CA THR A 28 6.04 -2.56 2.02
C THR A 28 6.32 -1.54 0.93
N LYS A 29 7.41 -1.70 0.18
CA LYS A 29 7.79 -0.81 -0.90
C LYS A 29 7.58 -1.48 -2.25
N ARG A 30 6.65 -0.93 -3.02
CA ARG A 30 6.42 -1.35 -4.41
C ARG A 30 7.57 -0.88 -5.32
N PRO A 31 8.02 -1.70 -6.27
CA PRO A 31 8.97 -1.29 -7.31
C PRO A 31 8.45 -0.11 -8.14
N TYR A 32 9.36 0.65 -8.74
CA TYR A 32 8.98 1.77 -9.62
C TYR A 32 8.41 1.27 -10.96
N LEU A 33 9.01 0.21 -11.52
CA LEU A 33 8.55 -0.40 -12.75
C LEU A 33 7.80 -1.69 -12.45
N ALA A 34 6.52 -1.78 -12.85
CA ALA A 34 5.74 -3.00 -12.72
C ALA A 34 6.40 -4.19 -13.45
N SER A 35 7.17 -3.93 -14.50
CA SER A 35 7.88 -4.95 -15.29
C SER A 35 9.01 -5.67 -14.54
N GLU A 36 9.49 -5.13 -13.42
CA GLU A 36 10.49 -5.79 -12.55
C GLU A 36 9.87 -6.90 -11.70
N CYS A 37 8.55 -6.97 -11.61
CA CYS A 37 7.85 -8.01 -10.87
C CYS A 37 7.47 -9.16 -11.81
N GLU A 38 7.99 -10.35 -11.54
CA GLU A 38 7.76 -11.57 -12.34
C GLU A 38 6.69 -12.50 -11.73
N ASP A 39 6.29 -12.26 -10.48
CA ASP A 39 5.30 -13.06 -9.77
C ASP A 39 3.93 -12.37 -9.75
N VAL A 40 2.90 -13.07 -10.21
CA VAL A 40 1.49 -12.62 -10.19
C VAL A 40 1.03 -12.31 -8.77
N SER A 41 1.38 -13.15 -7.80
CA SER A 41 0.97 -12.98 -6.40
C SER A 41 1.49 -11.65 -5.82
N HIS A 42 2.76 -11.35 -6.08
CA HIS A 42 3.36 -10.08 -5.69
C HIS A 42 2.72 -8.89 -6.41
N CYS A 43 2.44 -9.01 -7.70
CA CYS A 43 1.75 -7.96 -8.45
C CYS A 43 0.36 -7.66 -7.88
N GLU A 44 -0.41 -8.67 -7.48
CA GLU A 44 -1.72 -8.49 -6.86
C GLU A 44 -1.63 -7.78 -5.50
N VAL A 45 -0.60 -8.10 -4.70
CA VAL A 45 -0.34 -7.41 -3.43
C VAL A 45 -0.08 -5.91 -3.67
N TYR A 46 0.78 -5.56 -4.63
CA TYR A 46 1.08 -4.16 -4.97
C TYR A 46 -0.13 -3.43 -5.54
N ARG A 47 -0.93 -4.09 -6.40
CA ARG A 47 -2.21 -3.56 -6.87
C ARG A 47 -3.16 -3.28 -5.70
N GLY A 48 -3.23 -4.18 -4.72
CA GLY A 48 -4.01 -4.00 -3.49
C GLY A 48 -3.55 -2.81 -2.64
N GLN A 49 -2.24 -2.56 -2.57
CA GLN A 49 -1.70 -1.37 -1.88
C GLN A 49 -2.14 -0.08 -2.56
N ILE A 50 -2.05 -0.01 -3.89
CA ILE A 50 -2.49 1.16 -4.68
C ILE A 50 -3.99 1.41 -4.49
N LEU A 51 -4.82 0.37 -4.46
CA LEU A 51 -6.26 0.50 -4.21
C LEU A 51 -6.56 1.05 -2.81
N LYS A 52 -5.80 0.64 -1.79
CA LYS A 52 -5.92 1.20 -0.42
C LYS A 52 -5.52 2.67 -0.38
N GLU A 53 -4.45 3.05 -1.07
CA GLU A 53 -4.02 4.46 -1.16
C GLU A 53 -5.03 5.32 -1.90
N LEU A 54 -5.58 4.80 -3.00
CA LEU A 54 -6.63 5.46 -3.77
C LEU A 54 -7.89 5.68 -2.93
N SER A 55 -8.37 4.63 -2.24
CA SER A 55 -9.53 4.72 -1.35
C SER A 55 -9.35 5.80 -0.29
N LYS A 56 -8.18 5.84 0.39
CA LYS A 56 -7.87 6.89 1.37
C LYS A 56 -7.92 8.30 0.76
N LYS A 57 -7.37 8.51 -0.44
CA LYS A 57 -7.40 9.83 -1.09
C LYS A 57 -8.78 10.23 -1.55
N VAL A 58 -9.59 9.28 -2.05
CA VAL A 58 -11.00 9.53 -2.41
C VAL A 58 -11.79 9.95 -1.18
N SER A 59 -11.63 9.26 -0.04
CA SER A 59 -12.27 9.66 1.21
C SER A 59 -11.82 11.05 1.68
N LEU A 60 -10.56 11.44 1.42
CA LEU A 60 -10.08 12.79 1.75
C LEU A 60 -10.75 13.87 0.90
N ILE A 61 -10.96 13.64 -0.39
CA ILE A 61 -11.64 14.58 -1.30
C ILE A 61 -13.10 14.79 -0.88
N GLN A 62 -13.76 13.77 -0.33
CA GLN A 62 -15.15 13.86 0.11
C GLN A 62 -15.37 14.74 1.34
N ASN A 63 -14.32 15.24 2.00
CA ASN A 63 -14.47 16.16 3.12
C ASN A 63 -14.77 17.59 2.61
N GLU A 64 -15.93 18.12 2.96
CA GLU A 64 -16.45 19.43 2.51
C GLU A 64 -15.60 20.64 2.97
N GLY A 65 -14.69 20.45 3.93
CA GLY A 65 -13.81 21.50 4.45
C GLY A 65 -12.44 21.62 3.78
N LEU A 66 -12.22 20.98 2.63
CA LEU A 66 -10.94 21.07 1.92
C LEU A 66 -10.81 22.36 1.11
N ASP A 67 -9.62 22.96 1.18
CA ASP A 67 -9.24 24.05 0.29
C ASP A 67 -9.10 23.59 -1.17
N GLU A 68 -9.44 24.46 -2.12
CA GLU A 68 -9.48 24.19 -3.57
C GLU A 68 -8.11 23.72 -4.10
N HIS A 69 -7.01 24.31 -3.61
CA HIS A 69 -5.66 23.88 -3.97
C HIS A 69 -5.40 22.43 -3.57
N ARG A 70 -5.86 22.04 -2.39
CA ARG A 70 -5.67 20.69 -1.86
C ARG A 70 -6.52 19.66 -2.60
N VAL A 71 -7.70 20.05 -3.08
CA VAL A 71 -8.52 19.20 -3.96
C VAL A 71 -7.80 18.92 -5.28
N ARG A 72 -7.15 19.93 -5.88
CA ARG A 72 -6.35 19.75 -7.11
C ARG A 72 -5.18 18.80 -6.91
N ASP A 73 -4.40 19.00 -5.84
CA ASP A 73 -3.28 18.12 -5.51
C ASP A 73 -3.72 16.67 -5.28
N LEU A 74 -4.87 16.48 -4.61
CA LEU A 74 -5.44 15.15 -4.40
C LEU A 74 -5.92 14.51 -5.71
N ASN A 75 -6.54 15.29 -6.61
CA ASN A 75 -6.93 14.80 -7.93
C ASN A 75 -5.71 14.37 -8.75
N ASP A 76 -4.64 15.16 -8.76
CA ASP A 76 -3.40 14.79 -9.45
C ASP A 76 -2.78 13.52 -8.86
N ALA A 77 -2.79 13.39 -7.53
CA ALA A 77 -2.31 12.19 -6.87
C ALA A 77 -3.17 10.95 -7.19
N ILE A 78 -4.50 11.09 -7.23
CA ILE A 78 -5.42 10.01 -7.62
C ILE A 78 -5.17 9.61 -9.07
N ASN A 79 -5.04 10.57 -9.99
CA ASN A 79 -4.75 10.31 -11.40
C ASN A 79 -3.44 9.53 -11.57
N LYS A 80 -2.39 9.87 -10.80
CA LYS A 80 -1.13 9.11 -10.80
C LYS A 80 -1.33 7.67 -10.32
N LEU A 81 -2.07 7.46 -9.22
CA LEU A 81 -2.36 6.12 -8.70
C LEU A 81 -3.20 5.27 -9.66
N ILE A 82 -4.18 5.86 -10.36
CA ILE A 82 -4.98 5.15 -11.36
C ILE A 82 -4.11 4.68 -12.53
N ARG A 83 -3.21 5.53 -13.02
CA ARG A 83 -2.26 5.14 -14.08
C ARG A 83 -1.38 4.00 -13.62
N GLU A 84 -0.83 4.12 -12.42
CA GLU A 84 0.01 3.09 -11.81
C GLU A 84 -0.72 1.76 -11.66
N LYS A 85 -1.95 1.76 -11.14
CA LYS A 85 -2.83 0.59 -11.12
C LYS A 85 -2.94 -0.06 -12.50
N GLY A 86 -3.10 0.74 -13.56
CA GLY A 86 -3.16 0.25 -14.94
C GLY A 86 -1.84 -0.36 -15.45
N HIS A 87 -0.68 0.04 -14.92
CA HIS A 87 0.59 -0.63 -15.20
C HIS A 87 0.65 -2.01 -14.54
N TRP A 88 0.24 -2.09 -13.27
CA TRP A 88 0.20 -3.37 -12.54
C TRP A 88 -0.83 -4.34 -13.12
N GLU A 89 -2.03 -3.87 -13.51
CA GLU A 89 -3.04 -4.72 -14.16
C GLU A 89 -2.56 -5.28 -15.51
N ARG A 90 -1.79 -4.50 -16.27
CA ARG A 90 -1.18 -4.99 -17.51
C ARG A 90 -0.08 -6.02 -17.25
N GLN A 91 0.73 -5.83 -16.20
CA GLN A 91 1.76 -6.79 -15.83
C GLN A 91 1.15 -8.11 -15.37
N ILE A 92 0.13 -8.06 -14.51
CA ILE A 92 -0.62 -9.25 -14.07
C ILE A 92 -1.09 -10.03 -15.30
N LYS A 93 -1.79 -9.34 -16.22
CA LYS A 93 -2.25 -9.93 -17.48
C LYS A 93 -1.13 -10.54 -18.33
N LYS A 94 0.04 -9.89 -18.37
CA LYS A 94 1.21 -10.37 -19.13
C LYS A 94 1.79 -11.66 -18.53
N LEU A 95 1.74 -11.82 -17.21
CA LEU A 95 2.25 -12.99 -16.50
C LEU A 95 1.27 -14.17 -16.48
N GLY A 96 0.09 -14.04 -17.09
CA GLY A 96 -0.91 -15.11 -17.15
C GLY A 96 -1.86 -15.16 -15.95
N GLY A 97 -1.99 -14.05 -15.21
CA GLY A 97 -3.02 -13.81 -14.19
C GLY A 97 -3.91 -12.63 -14.54
#